data_AF-A0A0W1AYC6-F1
#
_entry.id   AF-A0A0W1AYC6-F1
#
_cell.length_a   1.000
_cell.length_b   1.000
_cell.length_c   1.000
_cell.angle_alpha   90.00
_cell.angle_beta   90.00
_cell.angle_gamma   90.00
#
_symmetry.space_group_name_H-M   'P 1'
#
loop_
_entity.id
_entity.type
_entity.pdbx_description
1 polymer ?
#
loop_
_entity_poly.entity_id
_entity_poly.type
_entity_poly.pdbx_seq_one_letter_code
_entity_poly.pdbx_strand_id
1 'polypeptide(L)' 'MKKIILYVLGFLFVIVLFSLLIYPTPYRYLEFEYDNNGGKVPVKINTITGKTETFTPMNGWTEVENHN' A
#
# COMPACT_ATOMS: atom_id res chain seq x y z
N MET A 1 34.16 19.24 -15.06
CA MET A 1 32.88 19.68 -14.45
C MET A 1 31.64 19.10 -15.14
N LYS A 2 31.46 19.22 -16.47
CA LYS A 2 30.27 18.69 -17.19
C LYS A 2 29.95 17.20 -16.94
N LYS A 3 30.98 16.33 -16.92
CA LYS A 3 30.80 14.89 -16.67
C LYS A 3 30.23 14.59 -15.27
N ILE A 4 30.67 15.34 -14.26
CA ILE A 4 30.21 15.17 -12.86
C ILE A 4 28.73 15.54 -12.76
N ILE A 5 28.33 16.65 -13.39
CA ILE A 5 26.92 17.09 -13.42
C ILE A 5 26.05 16.02 -14.10
N LEU A 6 26.53 15.41 -15.18
CA LEU A 6 25.81 14.33 -15.87
C LEU A 6 25.59 13.10 -14.98
N TYR A 7 26.62 12.70 -14.21
CA TYR A 7 26.50 11.58 -13.28
C TYR A 7 25.52 11.87 -12.13
N VAL A 8 25.54 13.09 -11.59
CA VAL A 8 24.61 13.50 -10.52
C VAL A 8 23.16 13.48 -11.02
N LEU A 9 22.91 14.02 -12.21
CA LEU A 9 21.57 14.00 -12.82
C LEU A 9 21.09 12.57 -13.10
N GLY A 10 21.97 11.71 -13.63
CA GLY A 10 21.65 10.30 -13.86
C GLY A 10 21.30 9.56 -12.57
N PHE A 11 22.05 9.80 -11.50
CA PHE A 11 21.78 9.20 -10.20
C PHE A 11 20.44 9.67 -9.60
N LEU A 12 20.15 10.97 -9.67
CA LEU A 12 18.86 11.51 -9.24
C LEU A 12 17.69 10.92 -10.03
N PHE A 13 17.85 10.76 -11.34
CA PHE A 13 16.84 10.15 -12.19
C PHE A 13 16.54 8.69 -11.80
N VAL A 14 17.58 7.91 -11.49
CA VAL A 14 17.42 6.53 -11.00
C VAL A 14 16.67 6.50 -9.66
N ILE A 15 16.96 7.41 -8.73
CA ILE A 15 16.24 7.51 -7.45
C ILE A 15 14.76 7.82 -7.68
N VAL A 16 14.44 8.77 -8.56
CA VAL A 16 13.06 9.14 -8.86
C VAL A 16 12.30 7.97 -9.49
N LEU A 17 12.91 7.29 -10.47
CA LEU A 17 12.31 6.08 -11.06
C LEU A 17 12.11 4.97 -10.03
N PHE A 18 13.08 4.75 -9.15
CA PHE A 18 12.98 3.75 -8.09
C PHE A 18 11.87 4.09 -7.09
N SER A 19 11.74 5.37 -6.71
CA SER A 19 10.65 5.85 -5.86
C SER A 19 9.29 5.63 -6.51
N LEU A 20 9.15 5.88 -7.83
CA LEU A 20 7.92 5.65 -8.57
C LEU A 20 7.58 4.17 -8.72
N LEU A 21 8.57 3.26 -8.67
CA LEU A 21 8.32 1.81 -8.69
C LEU A 21 7.97 1.25 -7.30
N ILE A 22 8.47 1.87 -6.23
CA ILE A 22 8.13 1.46 -4.85
C ILE A 22 6.78 2.01 -4.40
N TYR A 23 6.44 3.24 -4.80
CA TYR A 23 5.35 3.98 -4.17
C TYR A 23 3.91 3.70 -4.68
N PRO A 24 3.64 2.91 -5.72
CA PRO A 24 2.32 2.32 -5.90
C PRO A 24 2.35 0.94 -5.27
N THR A 25 2.44 0.86 -3.93
CA THR A 25 2.04 -0.39 -3.31
C THR A 25 0.59 -0.62 -3.72
N PRO A 26 0.24 -1.76 -4.33
CA PRO A 26 -1.11 -2.00 -4.81
C PRO A 26 -2.11 -2.14 -3.66
N TYR A 27 -1.69 -1.87 -2.42
CA TYR A 27 -2.47 -1.99 -1.21
C TYR A 27 -2.59 -0.62 -0.53
N ARG A 28 -3.82 -0.26 -0.20
CA ARG A 28 -4.16 0.87 0.68
C ARG A 28 -4.61 0.30 2.02
N TYR A 29 -3.96 0.74 3.10
CA TYR A 29 -4.31 0.35 4.45
C TYR A 29 -5.24 1.39 5.07
N LEU A 30 -6.30 0.93 5.72
CA LEU A 30 -7.31 1.74 6.41
C LEU A 30 -7.63 1.09 7.76
N GLU A 31 -8.19 1.87 8.67
CA GLU A 31 -8.74 1.35 9.93
C GLU A 31 -10.24 1.64 9.92
N PHE A 32 -11.05 0.61 10.20
CA PHE A 32 -12.49 0.77 10.39
C PHE A 32 -12.85 0.47 11.84
N GLU A 33 -13.70 1.32 12.41
CA GLU A 33 -14.31 1.11 13.72
C GLU A 33 -15.58 0.28 13.55
N TYR A 34 -15.74 -0.77 14.36
CA TYR A 34 -17.02 -1.47 14.48
C TYR A 34 -17.99 -0.64 15.31
N ASP A 35 -19.19 -0.42 14.77
CA ASP A 35 -20.28 0.38 15.37
C ASP A 35 -20.69 -0.11 16.78
N ASN A 36 -20.43 -1.38 17.13
CA ASN A 36 -20.97 -2.00 18.34
C ASN A 36 -19.98 -2.25 19.47
N ASN A 37 -18.70 -1.90 19.38
CA ASN A 37 -17.78 -2.10 20.52
C ASN A 37 -16.48 -1.28 20.53
N GLY A 38 -16.33 -0.28 19.64
CA GLY A 38 -15.12 0.57 19.60
C GLY A 38 -13.82 -0.15 19.18
N GLY A 39 -13.91 -1.39 18.71
CA GLY A 39 -12.78 -2.14 18.18
C GLY A 39 -12.38 -1.61 16.80
N LYS A 40 -11.10 -1.26 16.63
CA LYS A 40 -10.49 -0.92 15.34
C LYS A 40 -9.95 -2.16 14.66
N VAL A 41 -10.30 -2.37 13.39
CA VAL A 41 -9.77 -3.48 12.59
C VAL A 41 -8.96 -2.93 11.41
N PRO A 42 -7.72 -3.42 11.19
CA PRO A 42 -6.95 -3.06 10.02
C PRO A 42 -7.60 -3.65 8.77
N VAL A 43 -7.75 -2.82 7.75
CA VAL A 43 -8.26 -3.20 6.44
C VAL A 43 -7.21 -2.90 5.38
N LYS A 44 -6.98 -3.87 4.51
CA LYS A 44 -6.05 -3.79 3.38
C LYS A 44 -6.87 -3.91 2.11
N ILE A 45 -6.86 -2.87 1.29
CA ILE A 45 -7.59 -2.81 0.01
C ILE A 45 -6.59 -2.87 -1.12
N ASN A 46 -6.73 -3.85 -2.01
CA ASN A 46 -5.97 -3.88 -3.24
C ASN A 46 -6.55 -2.84 -4.22
N THR A 47 -5.79 -1.80 -4.55
CA THR A 47 -6.21 -0.69 -5.43
C THR A 47 -6.32 -1.10 -6.90
N ILE A 48 -5.69 -2.21 -7.30
CA ILE A 48 -5.74 -2.75 -8.66
C ILE A 48 -6.94 -3.70 -8.83
N THR A 49 -7.15 -4.62 -7.89
CA THR A 49 -8.18 -5.66 -8.00
C THR A 49 -9.49 -5.33 -7.27
N GLY A 50 -9.48 -4.32 -6.40
CA GLY A 50 -10.61 -3.98 -5.54
C GLY A 50 -10.85 -4.95 -4.37
N LYS A 51 -10.06 -6.03 -4.27
CA LYS A 51 -10.16 -7.01 -3.17
C LYS A 51 -9.90 -6.34 -1.83
N THR A 52 -10.76 -6.59 -0.86
CA THR A 52 -10.68 -6.03 0.49
C THR A 52 -10.40 -7.16 1.47
N GLU A 53 -9.37 -7.00 2.29
CA GLU A 53 -8.96 -7.96 3.31
C GLU A 53 -8.99 -7.31 4.69
N THR A 54 -9.49 -8.02 5.69
CA THR A 54 -9.45 -7.62 7.10
C THR A 54 -8.45 -8.46 7.87
N PHE A 55 -7.71 -7.85 8.80
CA PHE A 55 -6.80 -8.58 9.68
C PHE A 55 -7.49 -9.01 10.97
N THR A 56 -7.37 -10.28 11.31
CA THR A 56 -7.74 -10.81 12.64
C THR A 56 -6.55 -11.53 13.27
N PRO A 57 -6.32 -11.45 14.59
CA PRO A 57 -5.22 -12.16 15.24
C PRO A 57 -5.27 -13.69 15.06
N MET A 58 -6.47 -14.26 14.88
CA MET A 58 -6.67 -15.70 14.76
C MET A 58 -6.39 -16.24 13.35
N ASN A 59 -6.79 -15.49 12.31
CA ASN A 59 -6.76 -15.98 10.92
C ASN A 59 -5.82 -15.17 10.00
N GLY A 60 -5.20 -14.10 10.49
CA GLY A 60 -4.41 -13.19 9.67
C GLY A 60 -5.28 -12.35 8.73
N TRP A 61 -4.78 -12.08 7.51
CA TRP A 61 -5.53 -11.37 6.48
C TRP A 61 -6.54 -12.31 5.82
N THR A 62 -7.80 -11.90 5.84
CA THR A 62 -8.93 -12.66 5.29
C THR A 62 -9.71 -11.79 4.33
N GLU A 63 -10.02 -12.31 3.14
CA GLU A 63 -10.81 -11.59 2.12
C GLU A 63 -12.25 -11.43 2.61
N VAL A 64 -12.79 -10.21 2.48
CA VAL A 64 -14.18 -9.90 2.81
C VAL A 64 -15.02 -10.17 1.57
N GLU A 65 -15.68 -11.32 1.54
CA GLU A 65 -16.66 -11.65 0.51
C GLU A 65 -18.02 -11.06 0.90
N ASN A 66 -18.54 -10.13 0.09
CA ASN A 66 -19.88 -9.60 0.29
C ASN A 66 -20.89 -10.62 -0.27
N HIS A 67 -21.28 -11.60 0.56
CA HIS A 67 -22.38 -12.50 0.24
C HIS A 67 -23.70 -11.73 0.36
N ASN A 68 -24.13 -11.12 -0.75
CA ASN A 68 -25.53 -10.69 -0.93
C ASN A 68 -26.41 -11.90 -1.20
#